data_AF-A0A1Y2HJ57-F1
#
_entry.id   AF-A0A1Y2HJ57-F1
#
_cell.length_a   1.000
_cell.length_b   1.000
_cell.length_c   1.000
_cell.angle_alpha   90.00
_cell.angle_beta   90.00
_cell.angle_gamma   90.00
#
_symmetry.space_group_name_H-M   'P 1'
#
loop_
_entity.id
_entity.type
_entity.pdbx_description
1 polymer ?
#
loop_
_entity_poly.entity_id
_entity_poly.type
_entity_poly.pdbx_seq_one_letter_code
_entity_poly.pdbx_strand_id
1 'polypeptide(L)'
;MNPSTCLSCSTHATNFSSCSADYMSSYFRSGLQCLNNVPQTCGNGLLDAGEECDSGNRRTGNACCTETCRLRPNAQCDASMGLCCNPSTCQLRPIGTACRAQGTNFPNDAPRSACDVADVCSGTSAKCPDVIAANGTVC
;
A
#
# COMPACT_ATOMS: atom_id res chain seq x y z
N MET A 1 1.03 22.31 17.33
CA MET A 1 0.19 21.29 17.99
C MET A 1 -0.57 21.95 19.14
N ASN A 2 -1.90 22.03 19.09
CA ASN A 2 -2.66 22.74 20.12
C ASN A 2 -3.15 21.76 21.22
N PRO A 3 -2.73 21.90 22.49
CA PRO A 3 -3.05 20.95 23.55
C PRO A 3 -4.41 21.19 24.24
N SER A 4 -5.22 22.19 23.85
CA SER A 4 -6.25 22.72 24.76
C SER A 4 -7.63 23.02 24.19
N THR A 5 -8.04 22.50 23.02
CA THR A 5 -9.45 22.67 22.58
C THR A 5 -9.87 21.58 21.59
N CYS A 6 -10.37 20.46 22.11
CA CYS A 6 -11.39 19.73 21.38
C CYS A 6 -12.24 18.97 22.42
N LEU A 7 -12.98 19.72 23.23
CA LEU A 7 -13.93 19.13 24.18
C LEU A 7 -15.16 18.51 23.48
N SER A 8 -15.30 18.66 22.15
CA SER A 8 -16.35 18.03 21.32
C SER A 8 -16.05 18.19 19.82
N CYS A 9 -15.17 17.39 19.22
CA CYS A 9 -15.12 17.29 17.75
C CYS A 9 -15.52 15.88 17.33
N SER A 10 -16.66 15.79 16.65
CA SER A 10 -17.15 14.60 15.95
C SER A 10 -16.26 14.20 14.77
N THR A 11 -15.19 14.96 14.50
CA THR A 11 -14.20 14.74 13.43
C THR A 11 -12.81 15.06 13.96
N HIS A 12 -11.89 14.10 13.85
CA HIS A 12 -10.49 14.32 14.12
C HIS A 12 -9.86 15.09 12.96
N ALA A 13 -9.07 16.12 13.26
CA ALA A 13 -8.31 16.83 12.24
C ALA A 13 -7.31 15.86 11.59
N THR A 14 -7.43 15.62 10.28
CA THR A 14 -6.54 14.74 9.50
C THR A 14 -5.30 15.45 8.99
N ASN A 15 -5.20 16.77 9.19
CA ASN A 15 -4.12 17.61 8.69
C ASN A 15 -3.44 18.39 9.82
N PHE A 16 -2.13 18.60 9.67
CA PHE A 16 -1.36 19.47 10.54
C PHE A 16 -1.61 20.95 10.21
N SER A 17 -1.59 21.81 11.23
CA SER A 17 -1.55 23.26 11.01
C SER A 17 -0.25 23.67 10.32
N SER A 18 -0.25 24.80 9.62
CA SER A 18 0.93 25.36 8.95
C SER A 18 2.14 25.46 9.90
N CYS A 19 1.93 25.95 11.12
CA CYS A 19 3.01 26.02 12.12
C CYS A 19 3.57 24.64 12.50
N SER A 20 2.72 23.61 12.58
CA SER A 20 3.16 22.26 12.93
C SER A 20 3.89 21.60 11.75
N ALA A 21 3.41 21.80 10.52
CA ALA A 21 4.03 21.29 9.31
C ALA A 21 5.41 21.92 9.04
N ASP A 22 5.55 23.24 9.25
CA ASP A 22 6.82 23.95 9.08
C ASP A 22 7.85 23.53 10.14
N TYR A 23 7.40 23.40 11.40
CA TYR A 23 8.23 22.87 12.48
C TYR A 23 8.70 21.43 12.22
N MET A 24 7.79 20.54 11.81
CA MET A 24 8.16 19.16 11.41
C MET A 24 9.11 19.16 10.22
N SER A 25 8.89 20.03 9.22
CA SER A 25 9.75 20.13 8.04
C SER A 25 11.17 20.57 8.37
N SER A 26 11.34 21.50 9.32
CA SER A 26 12.66 21.93 9.80
C SER A 26 13.37 20.85 10.64
N TYR A 27 12.63 20.11 11.47
CA TYR A 27 13.15 18.98 12.25
C TYR A 27 13.59 17.81 11.35
N PHE A 28 12.78 17.49 10.34
CA PHE A 28 13.10 16.46 9.36
C PHE A 28 14.27 16.84 8.43
N ARG A 29 14.67 18.11 8.35
CA ARG A 29 15.88 18.50 7.59
C ARG A 29 17.19 18.22 8.33
N SER A 30 17.15 18.02 9.66
CA SER A 30 18.36 17.93 10.50
C SER A 30 18.52 16.63 11.30
N GLY A 31 17.48 15.78 11.42
CA GLY A 31 17.48 14.61 12.32
C GLY A 31 17.16 13.22 11.71
N LEU A 32 17.03 13.07 10.39
CA LEU A 32 16.43 11.88 9.76
C LEU A 32 17.33 10.63 9.58
N GLN A 33 18.53 10.59 10.16
CA GLN A 33 19.46 9.48 9.86
C GLN A 33 18.87 8.09 10.18
N CYS A 34 17.98 7.95 11.17
CA CYS A 34 17.33 6.69 11.51
C CYS A 34 16.02 6.42 10.73
N LEU A 35 15.36 7.45 10.19
CA LEU A 35 14.10 7.32 9.44
C LEU A 35 14.32 7.10 7.94
N ASN A 36 15.53 7.42 7.43
CA ASN A 36 15.93 7.12 6.06
C ASN A 36 16.51 5.70 5.90
N ASN A 37 16.68 4.97 7.00
CA ASN A 37 17.12 3.58 7.00
C ASN A 37 15.95 2.69 7.42
N VAL A 38 14.88 2.67 6.62
CA VAL A 38 13.82 1.67 6.79
C VAL A 38 14.51 0.31 6.73
N PRO A 39 14.49 -0.50 7.80
CA PRO A 39 15.16 -1.79 7.79
C PRO A 39 14.54 -2.64 6.69
N GLN A 40 15.31 -2.98 5.66
CA GLN A 40 14.93 -3.94 4.64
C GLN A 40 14.97 -5.32 5.28
N THR A 41 13.88 -5.66 5.95
CA THR A 41 13.81 -6.78 6.85
C THR A 41 12.55 -7.56 6.55
N CYS A 42 12.74 -8.65 5.80
CA CYS A 42 11.79 -9.75 5.62
C CYS A 42 10.82 -9.94 6.79
N GLY A 43 9.53 -10.04 6.60
CA GLY A 43 8.55 -10.07 7.69
C GLY A 43 8.12 -8.70 8.19
N ASN A 44 8.40 -7.61 7.45
CA ASN A 44 7.80 -6.29 7.69
C ASN A 44 6.49 -6.09 6.90
N GLY A 45 6.13 -7.05 6.04
CA GLY A 45 4.94 -7.06 5.20
C GLY A 45 5.07 -6.25 3.90
N LEU A 46 6.26 -5.74 3.60
CA LEU A 46 6.57 -4.96 2.39
C LEU A 46 7.55 -5.74 1.54
N LEU A 47 7.33 -5.75 0.22
CA LEU A 47 8.27 -6.38 -0.70
C LEU A 47 9.53 -5.52 -0.86
N ASP A 48 10.62 -5.92 -0.21
CA ASP A 48 11.91 -5.25 -0.27
C ASP A 48 12.84 -5.81 -1.36
N ALA A 49 13.93 -5.09 -1.65
CA ALA A 49 14.91 -5.52 -2.65
C ALA A 49 15.62 -6.81 -2.21
N GLY A 50 15.57 -7.84 -3.06
CA GLY A 50 16.17 -9.16 -2.80
C GLY A 50 15.20 -10.20 -2.24
N GLU A 51 13.98 -9.80 -1.91
CA GLU A 51 12.88 -10.65 -1.47
C GLU A 51 11.97 -11.03 -2.63
N GLU A 52 11.32 -12.19 -2.54
CA GLU A 52 10.29 -12.61 -3.51
C GLU A 52 8.87 -12.37 -2.98
N CYS A 53 8.72 -12.24 -1.67
CA CYS A 53 7.46 -12.00 -0.96
C CYS A 53 7.77 -11.56 0.47
N ASP A 54 6.78 -11.01 1.17
CA ASP A 54 6.92 -10.69 2.60
C ASP A 54 5.59 -10.90 3.31
N SER A 55 5.53 -11.96 4.13
CA SER A 55 4.29 -12.33 4.82
C SER A 55 3.96 -11.48 6.06
N GLY A 56 4.83 -10.56 6.46
CA GLY A 56 4.75 -9.86 7.75
C GLY A 56 5.05 -10.75 8.97
N ASN A 57 5.53 -11.99 8.77
CA ASN A 57 5.73 -12.96 9.84
C ASN A 57 6.97 -13.83 9.63
N ARG A 58 8.10 -13.42 10.23
CA ARG A 58 9.39 -14.16 10.21
C ARG A 58 9.41 -15.47 10.99
N ARG A 59 8.35 -15.87 11.69
CA ARG A 59 8.36 -17.13 12.45
C ARG A 59 7.92 -18.30 11.61
N THR A 60 6.90 -18.10 10.78
CA THR A 60 6.25 -19.19 10.04
C THR A 60 5.95 -18.85 8.58
N GLY A 61 6.10 -17.59 8.17
CA GLY A 61 5.59 -17.13 6.88
C GLY A 61 4.05 -17.11 6.84
N ASN A 62 3.50 -17.26 5.64
CA ASN A 62 2.08 -17.51 5.36
C ASN A 62 1.92 -18.69 4.37
N ALA A 63 0.74 -18.83 3.75
CA ALA A 63 0.46 -19.90 2.79
C ALA A 63 1.30 -19.84 1.50
N CYS A 64 1.77 -18.65 1.11
CA CYS A 64 2.46 -18.39 -0.16
C CYS A 64 3.94 -18.03 0.00
N CYS A 65 4.32 -17.57 1.18
CA CYS A 65 5.62 -17.01 1.49
C CYS A 65 6.25 -17.73 2.70
N THR A 66 7.54 -18.02 2.62
CA THR A 66 8.32 -18.58 3.73
C THR A 66 8.70 -17.50 4.75
N GLU A 67 9.20 -17.94 5.89
CA GLU A 67 9.80 -17.09 6.94
C GLU A 67 11.10 -16.40 6.49
N THR A 68 11.65 -16.81 5.35
CA THR A 68 12.86 -16.27 4.72
C THR A 68 12.57 -15.40 3.49
N CYS A 69 11.32 -14.98 3.30
CA CYS A 69 10.87 -14.09 2.22
C CYS A 69 11.14 -14.64 0.81
N ARG A 70 10.93 -15.95 0.69
CA ARG A 70 10.92 -16.71 -0.56
C ARG A 70 9.52 -17.24 -0.83
N LEU A 71 9.15 -17.31 -2.09
CA LEU A 71 7.89 -17.95 -2.46
C LEU A 71 7.97 -19.44 -2.12
N ARG A 72 6.86 -19.98 -1.61
CA ARG A 72 6.73 -21.41 -1.39
C ARG A 72 6.64 -22.14 -2.73
N PRO A 73 6.99 -23.44 -2.80
CA PRO A 73 6.83 -24.21 -4.02
C PRO A 73 5.40 -24.10 -4.59
N ASN A 74 5.31 -23.86 -5.90
CA ASN A 74 4.07 -23.65 -6.66
C ASN A 74 3.30 -22.34 -6.38
N ALA A 75 3.81 -21.46 -5.51
CA ALA A 75 3.29 -20.10 -5.40
C ALA A 75 3.77 -19.25 -6.58
N GLN A 76 2.85 -18.58 -7.27
CA GLN A 76 3.16 -17.60 -8.31
C GLN A 76 3.29 -16.19 -7.75
N CYS A 77 2.65 -15.93 -6.62
CA CYS A 77 2.61 -14.62 -5.98
C CYS A 77 2.31 -14.73 -4.48
N ASP A 78 2.52 -13.62 -3.78
CA ASP A 78 2.03 -13.36 -2.43
C ASP A 78 1.24 -12.03 -2.40
N ALA A 79 0.42 -11.84 -1.35
CA ALA A 79 -0.33 -10.60 -1.15
C ALA A 79 0.57 -9.35 -1.03
N SER A 80 1.81 -9.50 -0.54
CA SER A 80 2.77 -8.38 -0.46
C SER A 80 3.19 -7.84 -1.83
N MET A 81 3.03 -8.63 -2.89
CA MET A 81 3.33 -8.23 -4.27
C MET A 81 2.18 -7.42 -4.90
N GLY A 82 0.97 -7.50 -4.35
CA GLY A 82 -0.18 -6.68 -4.73
C GLY A 82 -1.54 -7.40 -4.70
N LEU A 83 -2.60 -6.61 -4.94
CA LEU A 83 -4.00 -7.05 -4.82
C LEU A 83 -4.45 -8.05 -5.89
N CYS A 84 -3.66 -8.26 -6.94
CA CYS A 84 -3.93 -9.25 -7.98
C CYS A 84 -3.40 -10.65 -7.63
N CYS A 85 -2.92 -10.87 -6.42
CA CYS A 85 -2.69 -12.21 -5.89
C CYS A 85 -3.92 -12.76 -5.15
N ASN A 86 -4.20 -14.05 -5.29
CA ASN A 86 -5.13 -14.74 -4.41
C ASN A 86 -4.36 -15.29 -3.20
N PRO A 87 -4.59 -14.79 -1.98
CA PRO A 87 -3.80 -15.16 -0.80
C PRO A 87 -4.05 -16.60 -0.32
N SER A 88 -5.12 -17.25 -0.78
CA SER A 88 -5.44 -18.63 -0.41
C SER A 88 -4.87 -19.66 -1.39
N THR A 89 -4.81 -19.33 -2.68
CA THR A 89 -4.28 -20.25 -3.71
C THR A 89 -2.86 -19.93 -4.14
N CYS A 90 -2.34 -18.75 -3.78
CA CYS A 90 -1.02 -18.26 -4.18
C CYS A 90 -0.85 -18.15 -5.70
N GLN A 91 -1.96 -18.01 -6.42
CA GLN A 91 -2.00 -17.84 -7.87
C GLN A 91 -2.42 -16.42 -8.23
N LEU A 92 -1.99 -15.97 -9.40
CA LEU A 92 -2.46 -14.71 -9.96
C LEU A 92 -3.96 -14.76 -10.21
N ARG A 93 -4.65 -13.66 -9.89
CA ARG A 93 -6.06 -13.49 -10.24
C ARG A 93 -6.19 -13.42 -11.77
N PRO A 94 -7.23 -14.03 -12.37
CA PRO A 94 -7.45 -13.99 -13.81
C PRO A 94 -7.56 -12.56 -14.38
N ILE A 95 -7.27 -12.42 -15.67
CA ILE A 95 -7.43 -11.16 -16.39
C ILE A 95 -8.87 -10.62 -16.23
N GLY A 96 -9.00 -9.31 -16.04
CA GLY A 96 -10.29 -8.64 -15.87
C GLY A 96 -10.87 -8.73 -14.46
N THR A 97 -10.23 -9.46 -13.54
CA THR A 97 -10.66 -9.47 -12.13
C THR A 97 -10.43 -8.10 -11.51
N ALA A 98 -11.48 -7.47 -10.97
CA ALA A 98 -11.33 -6.18 -10.29
C ALA A 98 -10.42 -6.31 -9.06
N CYS A 99 -9.44 -5.42 -8.96
CA CYS A 99 -8.55 -5.28 -7.81
C CYS A 99 -8.76 -3.96 -7.04
N ARG A 100 -9.36 -2.96 -7.68
CA ARG A 100 -9.89 -1.75 -7.02
C ARG A 100 -11.21 -1.34 -7.69
N ALA A 101 -12.20 -0.97 -6.89
CA ALA A 101 -13.47 -0.48 -7.41
C ALA A 101 -13.38 1.01 -7.79
N GLN A 102 -14.18 1.44 -8.76
CA GLN A 102 -14.29 2.84 -9.13
C GLN A 102 -14.70 3.70 -7.91
N GLY A 103 -14.06 4.86 -7.76
CA GLY A 103 -14.32 5.82 -6.69
C GLY A 103 -13.78 5.39 -5.32
N THR A 104 -13.05 4.27 -5.25
CA THR A 104 -12.40 3.83 -4.01
C THR A 104 -10.92 4.14 -4.05
N ASN A 105 -10.38 4.68 -2.96
CA ASN A 105 -8.97 4.97 -2.81
C ASN A 105 -8.20 3.69 -2.45
N PHE A 106 -6.93 3.57 -2.89
CA PHE A 106 -6.01 2.68 -2.17
C PHE A 106 -5.77 3.25 -0.75
N PRO A 107 -5.31 2.44 0.22
CA PRO A 107 -4.96 2.95 1.55
C PRO A 107 -3.96 4.11 1.44
N ASN A 108 -4.32 5.26 2.03
CA ASN A 108 -3.55 6.52 2.02
C ASN A 108 -3.54 7.32 0.71
N ASP A 109 -4.39 7.00 -0.27
CA ASP A 109 -4.55 7.81 -1.48
C ASP A 109 -5.49 9.02 -1.25
N ALA A 110 -5.26 10.09 -2.03
CA ALA A 110 -6.17 11.22 -2.15
C ALA A 110 -7.54 10.76 -2.72
N PRO A 111 -8.65 11.48 -2.42
CA PRO A 111 -9.96 11.20 -3.02
C PRO A 111 -9.88 11.10 -4.54
N ARG A 112 -10.33 9.97 -5.09
CA ARG A 112 -10.37 9.72 -6.53
C ARG A 112 -11.30 10.71 -7.24
N SER A 113 -10.89 11.12 -8.44
CA SER A 113 -11.65 12.05 -9.29
C SER A 113 -12.93 11.41 -9.84
N ALA A 114 -13.86 12.22 -10.35
CA ALA A 114 -15.02 11.73 -11.11
C ALA A 114 -14.63 10.85 -12.32
N CYS A 115 -13.40 11.01 -12.83
CA CYS A 115 -12.85 10.26 -13.95
C CYS A 115 -12.15 8.95 -13.55
N ASP A 116 -12.25 8.54 -12.29
CA ASP A 116 -11.70 7.26 -11.86
C ASP A 116 -12.47 6.09 -12.49
N VAL A 117 -11.76 4.99 -12.74
CA VAL A 117 -12.33 3.74 -13.27
C VAL A 117 -11.90 2.56 -12.39
N ALA A 118 -12.59 1.43 -12.51
CA ALA A 118 -12.19 0.22 -11.78
C ALA A 118 -10.87 -0.33 -12.34
N ASP A 119 -9.93 -0.65 -11.45
CA ASP A 119 -8.69 -1.30 -11.84
C ASP A 119 -8.88 -2.81 -11.90
N VAL A 120 -8.34 -3.40 -12.96
CA VAL A 120 -8.46 -4.83 -13.23
C VAL A 120 -7.09 -5.49 -13.36
N CYS A 121 -7.01 -6.73 -12.89
CA CYS A 121 -5.81 -7.54 -12.99
C CYS A 121 -5.49 -7.90 -14.44
N SER A 122 -4.21 -7.94 -14.78
CA SER A 122 -3.75 -8.37 -16.11
C SER A 122 -3.77 -9.89 -16.31
N GLY A 123 -3.88 -10.67 -15.24
CA GLY A 123 -3.70 -12.13 -15.26
C GLY A 123 -2.24 -12.58 -15.27
N THR A 124 -1.29 -11.65 -15.38
CA THR A 124 0.14 -11.94 -15.53
C THR A 124 1.03 -11.26 -14.47
N SER A 125 0.43 -10.48 -13.57
CA SER A 125 1.12 -9.72 -12.53
C SER A 125 0.25 -9.66 -11.27
N ALA A 126 0.90 -9.70 -10.10
CA ALA A 126 0.25 -9.52 -8.80
C ALA A 126 -0.03 -8.03 -8.49
N LYS A 127 0.62 -7.11 -9.21
CA LYS A 127 0.40 -5.67 -9.09
C LYS A 127 -0.96 -5.30 -9.66
N CYS A 128 -1.76 -4.58 -8.89
CA CYS A 128 -2.95 -3.90 -9.38
C CYS A 128 -2.50 -2.63 -10.12
N PRO A 129 -2.85 -2.46 -11.41
CA PRO A 129 -2.60 -1.20 -12.10
C PRO A 129 -3.43 -0.09 -11.46
N ASP A 130 -3.05 1.15 -11.72
CA ASP A 130 -3.81 2.32 -11.33
C ASP A 130 -4.17 3.09 -12.61
N VAL A 131 -5.41 2.94 -13.06
CA VAL A 131 -5.89 3.53 -14.32
C VAL A 131 -7.01 4.54 -14.07
N ILE A 132 -6.97 5.61 -14.85
CA ILE A 132 -8.01 6.63 -14.93
C ILE A 132 -8.67 6.59 -16.31
N ALA A 133 -9.87 7.17 -16.42
CA ALA A 133 -10.55 7.27 -17.70
C ALA A 133 -9.66 7.94 -18.76
N ALA A 134 -9.80 7.50 -20.01
CA ALA A 134 -9.01 8.05 -21.11
C ALA A 134 -9.24 9.56 -21.25
N ASN A 135 -8.19 10.29 -21.63
CA ASN A 135 -8.28 11.73 -21.87
C ASN A 135 -9.43 12.06 -22.84
N GLY A 136 -10.29 13.00 -22.46
CA GLY A 136 -11.49 13.37 -23.22
C GLY A 136 -12.77 12.63 -22.81
N THR A 137 -12.70 11.71 -21.85
CA THR A 137 -13.90 11.16 -21.20
C THR A 137 -14.58 12.26 -20.40
N VAL A 138 -15.91 12.39 -20.57
CA VAL A 138 -16.68 13.36 -19.79
C VAL A 138 -17.03 12.74 -18.43
N CYS A 139 -16.51 13.40 -17.41
CA CYS A 139 -16.61 13.17 -15.98
C CYS A 139 -16.43 14.57 -15.33
#